data_AF-A0A9D1YUX4-F1
#
_entry.id   AF-A0A9D1YUX4-F1
#
_cell.length_a   1.000
_cell.length_b   1.000
_cell.length_c   1.000
_cell.angle_alpha   90.00
_cell.angle_beta   90.00
_cell.angle_gamma   90.00
#
_symmetry.space_group_name_H-M   'P 1'
#
loop_
_entity.id
_entity.type
_entity.pdbx_description
1 polymer ?
#
loop_
_entity_poly.entity_id
_entity_poly.type
_entity_poly.pdbx_seq_one_letter_code
_entity_poly.pdbx_strand_id
1 'polypeptide(L)'
;MNVTSGKVTKQVFVTGGVVSSLGKGLTAASLGRILTSRGLHVVMQKLDPYLNVDPGTMNPFQHGEVFVTDDGAETDLDIGHYERFLDVNLSQAANVTTGQ
;
A
#
# COMPACT_ATOMS: atom_id res chain seq x y z
N MET A 1 9.66 13.26 -35.18
CA MET A 1 9.04 12.19 -34.37
C MET A 1 9.77 12.16 -33.03
N ASN A 2 9.13 12.62 -31.96
CA ASN A 2 9.75 12.64 -30.63
C ASN A 2 9.75 11.21 -30.08
N VAL A 3 10.94 10.63 -29.93
CA VAL A 3 11.13 9.38 -29.21
C VAL A 3 10.83 9.67 -27.74
N THR A 4 9.69 9.21 -27.24
CA THR A 4 9.45 9.15 -25.80
C THR A 4 10.49 8.20 -25.21
N SER A 5 11.55 8.77 -24.63
CA SER A 5 12.44 8.03 -23.73
C SER A 5 11.56 7.38 -22.67
N GLY A 6 11.44 6.06 -22.72
CA GLY A 6 10.62 5.29 -21.78
C GLY A 6 11.13 5.54 -20.38
N LYS A 7 10.43 6.39 -19.62
CA LYS A 7 10.82 6.71 -18.25
C LYS A 7 10.68 5.46 -17.40
N VAL A 8 11.79 5.01 -16.82
CA VAL A 8 11.83 3.91 -15.85
C VAL A 8 11.02 4.31 -14.61
N THR A 9 10.06 3.46 -14.23
CA THR A 9 9.27 3.62 -12.99
C THR A 9 10.20 3.66 -11.78
N LYS A 10 10.01 4.65 -10.91
CA LYS A 10 10.83 4.83 -9.70
C LYS A 10 10.23 4.02 -8.55
N GLN A 11 11.10 3.35 -7.81
CA GLN A 11 10.74 2.58 -6.62
C GLN A 11 11.21 3.36 -5.39
N VAL A 12 10.31 3.59 -4.43
CA VAL A 12 10.58 4.26 -3.16
C VAL A 12 10.23 3.30 -2.03
N PHE A 13 11.24 2.83 -1.30
CA PHE A 13 11.04 1.92 -0.18
C PHE A 13 10.92 2.71 1.12
N VAL A 14 9.84 2.46 1.87
CA VAL A 14 9.63 3.04 3.20
C VAL A 14 9.89 1.94 4.23
N THR A 15 10.96 2.09 5.00
CA THR A 15 11.34 1.13 6.05
C THR A 15 11.03 1.68 7.44
N GLY A 16 10.99 0.80 8.45
CA GLY A 16 10.79 1.17 9.84
C GLY A 16 11.96 0.75 10.72
N GLY A 17 12.27 1.57 11.72
CA GLY A 17 13.26 1.27 12.76
C GLY A 17 12.75 1.63 14.16
N VAL A 18 13.50 1.20 15.17
CA VAL A 18 13.24 1.44 16.60
C VAL A 18 11.99 0.70 17.13
N VAL A 19 10.79 1.13 16.76
CA VAL A 19 9.52 0.53 17.23
C VAL A 19 8.45 0.55 16.13
N SER A 20 7.48 -0.35 16.25
CA SER A 20 6.26 -0.34 15.45
C SER A 20 5.31 0.80 15.87
N SER A 21 4.26 1.05 15.09
CA SER A 21 3.20 2.04 15.38
C SER A 21 3.60 3.53 15.33
N LEU A 22 4.75 3.88 14.76
CA LEU A 22 5.17 5.28 14.52
C LEU A 22 4.43 5.98 13.35
N GLY A 23 3.42 5.34 12.75
CA GLY A 23 2.64 5.96 11.65
C GLY A 23 3.26 5.84 10.25
N LYS A 24 4.11 4.82 10.02
CA LYS A 24 4.78 4.60 8.72
C LYS A 24 3.82 4.56 7.52
N GLY A 25 2.70 3.83 7.65
CA GLY A 25 1.68 3.73 6.59
C GLY A 25 1.11 5.10 6.22
N LEU A 26 0.70 5.90 7.21
CA LEU A 26 0.19 7.26 6.99
C LEU A 26 1.24 8.23 6.44
N THR A 27 2.49 8.15 6.89
CA THR A 27 3.58 8.97 6.33
C THR A 27 3.84 8.62 4.87
N ALA A 28 3.87 7.32 4.53
CA ALA A 28 4.02 6.87 3.15
C ALA A 28 2.84 7.33 2.27
N ALA A 29 1.60 7.21 2.77
CA ALA A 29 0.39 7.66 2.07
C ALA A 29 0.41 9.18 1.82
N SER A 30 0.84 9.95 2.81
CA SER A 30 1.01 11.42 2.71
C SER A 30 2.05 11.81 1.66
N LEU A 31 3.18 11.09 1.62
CA LEU A 31 4.17 11.28 0.55
C LEU A 31 3.58 10.96 -0.82
N GLY A 32 2.83 9.87 -0.93
CA GLY A 32 2.07 9.50 -2.13
C GLY A 32 1.16 10.64 -2.60
N ARG A 33 0.35 11.21 -1.70
CA ARG A 33 -0.52 12.37 -2.00
C ARG A 33 0.24 13.58 -2.53
N ILE A 34 1.39 13.88 -1.93
CA ILE A 34 2.23 15.01 -2.36
C ILE A 34 2.76 14.75 -3.78
N LEU A 35 3.13 13.52 -4.11
CA LEU A 35 3.60 13.16 -5.43
C LEU A 35 2.46 13.17 -6.47
N THR A 36 1.28 12.62 -6.14
CA THR A 36 0.11 12.66 -7.04
C THR A 36 -0.36 14.09 -7.29
N SER A 37 -0.38 14.96 -6.27
CA SER A 37 -0.71 16.38 -6.44
C SER A 37 0.27 17.15 -7.34
N ARG A 38 1.48 16.61 -7.56
CA ARG A 38 2.46 17.13 -8.55
C ARG A 38 2.30 16.52 -9.94
N GLY A 39 1.20 15.81 -10.20
CA GLY A 39 0.89 15.21 -11.50
C GLY A 39 1.68 13.92 -11.79
N LEU A 40 2.24 13.28 -10.76
CA LEU A 40 2.90 11.98 -10.91
C LEU A 40 1.88 10.85 -10.73
N HIS A 41 1.96 9.84 -11.58
CA HIS A 41 1.26 8.58 -11.35
C HIS A 41 1.96 7.80 -10.24
N VAL A 42 1.26 7.53 -9.14
CA VAL A 42 1.79 6.85 -7.96
C VAL A 42 0.88 5.68 -7.63
N VAL A 43 1.48 4.53 -7.39
CA VAL A 43 0.84 3.36 -6.77
C VAL A 43 1.61 3.01 -5.51
N MET A 44 0.97 2.32 -4.58
CA MET A 44 1.57 1.93 -3.31
C MET A 44 1.35 0.44 -3.06
N GLN A 45 2.28 -0.15 -2.32
CA GLN A 45 2.27 -1.57 -1.97
C GLN A 45 2.71 -1.72 -0.51
N LYS A 46 2.02 -2.60 0.21
CA LYS A 46 2.32 -3.02 1.57
C LYS A 46 2.91 -4.43 1.56
N LEU A 47 4.04 -4.59 2.25
CA LEU A 47 4.67 -5.88 2.49
C LEU A 47 4.49 -6.22 3.97
N ASP A 48 3.64 -7.21 4.27
CA ASP A 48 3.34 -7.64 5.62
C ASP A 48 4.16 -8.88 5.99
N PRO A 49 4.93 -8.85 7.10
CA PRO A 49 5.78 -9.97 7.46
C PRO A 49 5.00 -11.18 8.04
N TYR A 50 3.67 -11.07 8.19
CA TYR A 50 2.84 -12.14 8.74
C TYR A 50 2.77 -13.36 7.83
N LEU A 51 2.62 -14.54 8.45
CA LEU A 51 2.51 -15.83 7.76
C LEU A 51 1.09 -16.13 7.26
N ASN A 52 0.10 -15.37 7.70
CA ASN A 52 -1.26 -15.48 7.18
C ASN A 52 -1.24 -15.12 5.70
N VAL A 53 -1.88 -15.94 4.86
CA VAL A 53 -2.00 -15.69 3.42
C VAL A 53 -2.75 -14.39 3.17
N ASP A 54 -3.80 -14.16 3.96
CA ASP A 54 -4.64 -12.96 3.98
C ASP A 54 -5.01 -12.62 5.44
N PRO A 55 -5.43 -11.38 5.73
CA PRO A 55 -5.84 -11.00 7.07
C PRO A 55 -7.26 -11.47 7.44
N GLY A 56 -7.99 -12.14 6.54
CA GLY A 56 -9.34 -12.66 6.81
C GLY A 56 -9.40 -13.67 7.94
N THR A 57 -8.27 -14.33 8.22
CA THR A 57 -8.10 -15.27 9.35
C THR A 57 -7.72 -14.60 10.67
N MET A 58 -7.42 -13.29 10.68
CA MET A 58 -7.06 -12.55 11.89
C MET A 58 -8.31 -12.03 12.62
N ASN A 59 -8.23 -11.89 13.95
CA ASN A 59 -9.30 -11.26 14.73
C ASN A 59 -9.31 -9.74 14.50
N PRO A 60 -10.35 -9.14 13.89
CA PRO A 60 -10.34 -7.73 13.53
C PRO A 60 -10.33 -6.78 14.74
N PHE A 61 -10.85 -7.23 15.88
CA PHE A 61 -10.84 -6.43 17.11
C PHE A 61 -9.44 -6.31 17.75
N GLN A 62 -8.49 -7.15 17.33
CA GLN A 62 -7.13 -7.17 17.85
C GLN A 62 -6.10 -6.69 16.83
N HIS A 63 -6.33 -6.98 15.54
CA HIS A 63 -5.36 -6.72 14.47
C HIS A 63 -5.76 -5.56 13.55
N GLY A 64 -6.96 -5.01 13.70
CA GLY A 64 -7.51 -3.99 12.82
C GLY A 64 -8.45 -4.57 11.77
N GLU A 65 -9.10 -3.69 11.01
CA GLU A 65 -10.04 -4.10 9.97
C GLU A 65 -9.34 -4.83 8.81
N VAL A 66 -10.13 -5.65 8.09
CA VAL A 66 -9.75 -6.19 6.78
C VAL A 66 -10.27 -5.21 5.73
N PHE A 67 -9.38 -4.76 4.84
CA PHE A 67 -9.75 -3.91 3.72
C PHE A 67 -9.99 -4.76 2.47
N VAL A 68 -11.09 -4.51 1.75
CA VAL A 68 -11.45 -5.26 0.54
C VAL A 68 -11.30 -4.35 -0.67
N THR A 69 -10.44 -4.74 -1.61
CA THR A 69 -10.23 -4.03 -2.89
C THR A 69 -11.37 -4.33 -3.89
N ASP A 70 -11.50 -3.51 -4.94
CA ASP A 70 -12.52 -3.69 -5.98
C ASP A 70 -12.46 -5.03 -6.71
N ASP A 71 -11.28 -5.64 -6.80
CA ASP A 71 -11.07 -6.98 -7.36
C ASP A 71 -11.38 -8.12 -6.36
N GLY A 72 -11.85 -7.78 -5.16
CA GLY A 72 -12.35 -8.71 -4.15
C GLY A 72 -11.28 -9.31 -3.23
N ALA A 73 -10.06 -8.77 -3.21
CA ALA A 73 -9.01 -9.26 -2.33
C ALA A 73 -9.15 -8.71 -0.91
N GLU A 74 -9.01 -9.59 0.07
CA GLU A 74 -8.91 -9.23 1.49
C GLU A 74 -7.46 -8.85 1.82
N THR A 75 -7.26 -7.62 2.30
CA THR A 75 -5.93 -7.01 2.46
C THR A 75 -5.81 -6.29 3.80
N ASP A 76 -4.57 -5.96 4.18
CA ASP A 76 -4.30 -5.14 5.37
C ASP A 76 -4.93 -3.74 5.26
N LEU A 77 -5.33 -3.18 6.40
CA LEU A 77 -5.99 -1.87 6.48
C LEU A 77 -5.19 -0.72 5.85
N ASP A 78 -3.86 -0.84 5.74
CA ASP A 78 -3.03 0.17 5.09
C ASP A 78 -3.37 0.36 3.60
N ILE A 79 -3.93 -0.65 2.91
CA ILE A 79 -4.39 -0.50 1.52
C ILE A 79 -5.49 0.55 1.44
N GLY A 80 -6.43 0.53 2.39
CA GLY A 80 -7.47 1.55 2.50
C GLY A 80 -6.91 2.94 2.81
N HIS A 81 -5.79 3.05 3.52
CA HIS A 81 -5.09 4.34 3.67
C HIS A 81 -4.54 4.83 2.34
N TYR A 82 -3.94 3.94 1.54
CA TYR A 82 -3.33 4.31 0.27
C TYR A 82 -4.39 4.75 -0.74
N GLU A 83 -5.48 4.01 -0.90
CA GLU A 83 -6.58 4.41 -1.81
C GLU A 83 -7.14 5.79 -1.44
N ARG A 84 -7.44 6.03 -0.15
CA ARG A 84 -7.98 7.31 0.32
C ARG A 84 -7.04 8.50 0.08
N PHE A 85 -5.73 8.30 0.18
CA PHE A 85 -4.77 9.38 -0.05
C PHE A 85 -4.48 9.59 -1.54
N LEU A 86 -4.35 8.51 -2.30
CA LEU A 86 -3.99 8.57 -3.71
C LEU A 86 -5.18 8.89 -4.62
N ASP A 87 -6.41 8.61 -4.17
CA ASP A 87 -7.63 8.67 -4.99
C ASP A 87 -7.55 7.72 -6.19
N VAL A 88 -7.07 6.49 -5.94
CA VAL A 88 -6.93 5.41 -6.94
C VAL A 88 -7.33 4.08 -6.32
N ASN A 89 -7.93 3.21 -7.11
CA ASN A 89 -8.26 1.85 -6.68
C ASN A 89 -7.04 0.95 -6.88
N LEU A 90 -6.64 0.25 -5.83
CA LEU A 90 -5.56 -0.71 -5.82
C LEU A 90 -6.12 -2.12 -6.05
N SER A 91 -5.23 -3.05 -6.44
CA SER A 91 -5.57 -4.45 -6.66
C SER A 91 -4.96 -5.33 -5.58
N GLN A 92 -5.26 -6.63 -5.62
CA GLN A 92 -4.66 -7.65 -4.76
C GLN A 92 -3.12 -7.55 -4.70
N ALA A 93 -2.46 -7.11 -5.78
CA ALA A 93 -1.01 -6.98 -5.86
C ALA A 93 -0.43 -5.89 -4.92
N ALA A 94 -1.28 -5.00 -4.40
CA ALA A 94 -0.89 -3.96 -3.46
C ALA A 94 -0.62 -4.51 -2.05
N ASN A 95 -1.03 -5.73 -1.71
CA ASN A 95 -0.71 -6.37 -0.44
C ASN A 95 0.00 -7.71 -0.67
N VAL A 96 1.20 -7.86 -0.11
CA VAL A 96 1.95 -9.12 -0.15
C VAL A 96 2.30 -9.50 1.27
N THR A 97 1.98 -10.74 1.64
CA THR A 97 2.35 -11.31 2.94
C THR A 97 3.45 -12.35 2.78
N THR A 98 4.11 -12.75 3.86
CA THR A 98 5.08 -13.86 3.82
C THR A 98 4.41 -15.21 3.52
N GLY A 99 3.10 -15.34 3.77
CA GLY A 99 2.35 -16.59 3.60
C GLY A 99 1.92 -16.92 2.17
N GLN A 100 1.86 -15.92 1.28
CA GLN A 100 1.54 -16.06 -0.15
C GLN A 100 2.74 -16.58 -0.95
#